data_AF-A0A1P8KJN5-F1
#
_entry.id   AF-A0A1P8KJN5-F1
#
_cell.length_a   1.000
_cell.length_b   1.000
_cell.length_c   1.000
_cell.angle_alpha   90.00
_cell.angle_beta   90.00
_cell.angle_gamma   90.00
#
_symmetry.space_group_name_H-M   'P 1'
#
loop_
_entity.id
_entity.type
_entity.pdbx_description
1 polymer ?
#
loop_
_entity_poly.entity_id
_entity_poly.type
_entity_poly.pdbx_seq_one_letter_code
_entity_poly.pdbx_strand_id
1 'polypeptide(L)'
;MEYNSSNFLLETIVPSEELIVSRTDLKGVITYVNDTFAQISGYEANELLGQSHNVVRHPDMPKAVFQDLWNELQTKGKWSGYVKNLRKDQGYYWVYAEISGVYKDDKLIEYKSIRTPMSFEKKVEYQVKYDQLKLTSGELIRHVSYSPYKK
;
A
#
# COMPACT_ATOMS: atom_id res chain seq x y z
N MET A 1 -34.30 -12.38 -3.65
CA MET A 1 -33.00 -12.99 -4.01
C MET A 1 -31.95 -11.91 -3.85
N GLU A 2 -31.34 -11.82 -2.68
CA GLU A 2 -30.19 -10.95 -2.48
C GLU A 2 -28.99 -11.66 -3.10
N TYR A 3 -28.52 -11.18 -4.25
CA TYR A 3 -27.22 -11.58 -4.75
C TYR A 3 -26.21 -11.16 -3.70
N ASN A 4 -25.68 -12.13 -2.95
CA ASN A 4 -24.45 -11.96 -2.21
C ASN A 4 -23.39 -11.65 -3.26
N SER A 5 -23.14 -10.36 -3.52
CA SER A 5 -22.15 -9.91 -4.47
C SER A 5 -20.78 -10.21 -3.84
N SER A 6 -20.35 -11.46 -3.97
CA SER A 6 -18.98 -11.87 -3.69
C SER A 6 -18.09 -11.12 -4.69
N ASN A 7 -17.69 -9.91 -4.32
CA ASN A 7 -16.73 -9.13 -5.09
C ASN A 7 -15.38 -9.83 -4.92
N PHE A 8 -15.00 -10.60 -5.93
CA PHE A 8 -13.67 -11.18 -6.02
C PHE A 8 -12.67 -10.04 -6.24
N LEU A 9 -11.83 -9.76 -5.25
CA LEU A 9 -10.73 -8.84 -5.41
C LEU A 9 -9.57 -9.59 -6.07
N LEU A 10 -9.12 -9.12 -7.23
CA LEU A 10 -8.01 -9.73 -7.95
C LEU A 10 -6.69 -9.07 -7.56
N GLU A 11 -5.70 -9.91 -7.27
CA GLU A 11 -4.33 -9.44 -7.04
C GLU A 11 -3.63 -9.17 -8.36
N THR A 12 -3.04 -7.97 -8.50
CA THR A 12 -2.03 -7.68 -9.51
C THR A 12 -0.64 -7.94 -8.92
N ILE A 13 0.11 -8.82 -9.58
CA ILE A 13 1.48 -9.13 -9.17
C ILE A 13 2.41 -8.02 -9.64
N VAL A 14 3.14 -7.43 -8.71
CA VAL A 14 4.21 -6.48 -9.02
C VAL A 14 5.38 -7.25 -9.63
N PRO A 15 5.87 -6.90 -10.84
CA PRO A 15 7.01 -7.57 -11.46
C PRO A 15 8.29 -7.45 -10.61
N SER A 16 9.11 -8.50 -10.59
CA SER A 16 10.34 -8.58 -9.76
C SER A 16 11.36 -7.47 -10.05
N GLU A 17 11.38 -6.96 -11.28
CA GLU A 17 12.36 -5.99 -11.78
C GLU A 17 11.86 -4.55 -11.72
N GLU A 18 10.62 -4.34 -11.28
CA GLU A 18 10.01 -3.02 -11.26
C GLU A 18 9.94 -2.42 -9.85
N LEU A 19 10.20 -1.12 -9.78
CA LEU A 19 10.05 -0.32 -8.56
C LEU A 19 8.85 0.59 -8.71
N ILE A 20 7.99 0.60 -7.70
CA ILE A 20 6.90 1.56 -7.61
C ILE A 20 7.42 2.76 -6.81
N VAL A 21 7.41 3.96 -7.41
CA VAL A 21 7.98 5.17 -6.80
C VAL A 21 6.92 6.26 -6.73
N SER A 22 6.84 6.93 -5.58
CA SER A 22 6.03 8.13 -5.42
C SER A 22 6.71 9.14 -4.51
N ARG A 23 6.41 10.43 -4.69
CA ARG A 23 6.74 11.49 -3.74
C ARG A 23 5.48 12.23 -3.33
N THR A 24 5.50 12.77 -2.13
CA THR A 24 4.41 13.59 -1.61
C THR A 24 4.95 14.85 -0.95
N ASP A 25 4.10 15.87 -0.88
CA ASP A 25 4.31 16.95 0.08
C ASP A 25 4.17 16.45 1.53
N LEU A 26 4.33 17.36 2.49
CA LEU A 26 4.24 17.05 3.92
C LEU A 26 2.81 16.73 4.40
N LYS A 27 1.79 16.99 3.57
CA LYS A 27 0.39 16.64 3.83
C LYS A 27 0.01 15.29 3.20
N GLY A 28 0.96 14.63 2.54
CA GLY A 28 0.72 13.35 1.85
C GLY A 28 0.07 13.50 0.48
N VAL A 29 0.04 14.71 -0.10
CA VAL A 29 -0.44 14.96 -1.46
C VAL A 29 0.65 14.55 -2.45
N ILE A 30 0.30 13.69 -3.39
CA ILE A 30 1.20 13.15 -4.40
C ILE A 30 1.71 14.28 -5.32
N THR A 31 3.03 14.45 -5.35
CA THR A 31 3.74 15.41 -6.21
C THR A 31 4.45 14.74 -7.38
N TYR A 32 4.69 13.44 -7.29
CA TYR A 32 5.33 12.64 -8.34
C TYR A 32 4.93 11.18 -8.22
N VAL A 33 4.77 10.52 -9.36
CA VAL A 33 4.64 9.06 -9.52
C VAL A 33 5.46 8.62 -10.73
N ASN A 34 6.00 7.41 -10.72
CA ASN A 34 6.54 6.81 -11.93
C ASN A 34 5.48 6.00 -12.69
N ASP A 35 5.78 5.64 -13.94
CA ASP A 35 4.87 4.89 -14.81
C ASP A 35 4.43 3.55 -14.20
N THR A 36 5.33 2.82 -13.56
CA THR A 36 5.00 1.58 -12.84
C THR A 36 3.92 1.82 -11.79
N PHE A 37 3.96 2.93 -11.04
CA PHE A 37 2.92 3.19 -10.04
C PHE A 37 1.56 3.45 -10.70
N ALA A 38 1.51 4.27 -11.76
CA ALA A 38 0.28 4.48 -12.53
C ALA A 38 -0.29 3.13 -13.04
N GLN A 39 0.52 2.36 -13.77
CA GLN A 39 0.12 1.08 -14.37
C GLN A 39 -0.36 0.06 -13.33
N ILE A 40 0.40 -0.17 -12.25
CA ILE A 40 0.06 -1.18 -11.23
C ILE A 40 -1.12 -0.74 -10.37
N SER A 41 -1.33 0.56 -10.15
CA SER A 41 -2.49 1.05 -9.40
C SER A 41 -3.76 1.13 -10.26
N GLY A 42 -3.64 1.07 -11.59
CA GLY A 42 -4.75 1.20 -12.52
C GLY A 42 -5.24 2.65 -12.69
N TYR A 43 -4.46 3.63 -12.23
CA TYR A 43 -4.72 5.04 -12.43
C TYR A 43 -3.82 5.59 -13.53
N GLU A 44 -4.28 6.63 -14.21
CA GLU A 44 -3.39 7.46 -15.01
C GLU A 44 -2.55 8.36 -14.10
N ALA A 45 -1.34 8.72 -14.53
CA ALA A 45 -0.44 9.55 -13.72
C ALA A 45 -1.07 10.90 -13.34
N ASN A 46 -1.81 11.54 -14.26
CA ASN A 46 -2.51 12.80 -14.03
C ASN A 46 -3.69 12.67 -13.03
N GLU A 47 -4.26 11.48 -12.87
CA GLU A 47 -5.29 11.22 -11.86
C GLU A 47 -4.69 11.07 -10.46
N LEU A 48 -3.43 10.64 -10.37
CA LEU A 48 -2.70 10.50 -9.11
C LEU A 48 -2.10 11.82 -8.63
N LEU A 49 -1.60 12.64 -9.54
CA LEU A 49 -0.97 13.93 -9.21
C LEU A 49 -1.97 14.86 -8.51
N GLY A 50 -1.58 15.42 -7.36
CA GLY A 50 -2.43 16.28 -6.55
C GLY A 50 -3.45 15.55 -5.68
N GLN A 51 -3.55 14.22 -5.77
CA GLN A 51 -4.37 13.42 -4.86
C GLN A 51 -3.62 13.08 -3.58
N SER A 52 -4.36 12.86 -2.50
CA SER A 52 -3.79 12.28 -1.28
C SER A 52 -3.37 10.82 -1.54
N HIS A 53 -2.20 10.42 -1.03
CA HIS A 53 -1.66 9.05 -1.20
C HIS A 53 -2.60 7.96 -0.67
N ASN A 54 -3.51 8.32 0.25
CA ASN A 54 -4.54 7.41 0.75
C ASN A 54 -5.52 6.89 -0.34
N VAL A 55 -5.51 7.43 -1.57
CA VAL A 55 -6.30 6.92 -2.69
C VAL A 55 -6.02 5.45 -3.00
N VAL A 56 -4.81 4.96 -2.72
CA VAL A 56 -4.43 3.54 -2.87
C VAL A 56 -4.48 2.77 -1.55
N ARG A 57 -5.05 3.32 -0.48
CA ARG A 57 -5.12 2.64 0.82
C ARG A 57 -6.13 1.49 0.76
N HIS A 58 -5.66 0.26 0.96
CA HIS A 58 -6.57 -0.88 1.05
C HIS A 58 -7.30 -0.93 2.40
N PRO A 59 -8.63 -1.16 2.43
CA PRO A 59 -9.40 -1.29 3.68
C PRO A 59 -9.04 -2.52 4.55
N ASP A 60 -8.30 -3.48 3.99
CA ASP A 60 -7.74 -4.61 4.76
C ASP A 60 -6.51 -4.22 5.57
N MET A 61 -5.89 -3.07 5.30
CA MET A 61 -4.73 -2.63 6.08
C MET A 61 -5.18 -2.14 7.47
N PRO A 62 -4.61 -2.68 8.57
CA PRO A 62 -4.96 -2.26 9.92
C PRO A 62 -4.65 -0.79 10.14
N LYS A 63 -5.50 -0.06 10.88
CA LYS A 63 -5.24 1.35 11.21
C LYS A 63 -3.92 1.54 11.98
N ALA A 64 -3.58 0.58 12.84
CA ALA A 64 -2.36 0.59 13.63
C ALA A 64 -1.08 0.65 12.77
N VAL A 65 -1.07 0.04 11.57
CA VAL A 65 0.09 0.08 10.67
C VAL A 65 0.35 1.50 10.15
N PHE A 66 -0.71 2.26 9.86
CA PHE A 66 -0.54 3.66 9.44
C PHE A 66 -0.20 4.59 10.59
N GLN A 67 -0.69 4.30 11.80
CA GLN A 67 -0.28 5.04 12.99
C GLN A 67 1.22 4.85 13.25
N ASP A 68 1.70 3.61 13.15
CA ASP A 68 3.12 3.26 13.24
C ASP A 68 3.94 3.99 12.16
N LEU A 69 3.49 3.95 10.90
CA LEU A 69 4.09 4.69 9.79
C LEU A 69 4.32 6.16 10.12
N TRP A 70 3.28 6.87 10.54
CA TRP A 70 3.41 8.30 10.83
C TRP A 70 4.29 8.57 12.04
N ASN A 71 4.19 7.74 13.07
CA ASN A 71 5.05 7.83 14.25
C ASN A 71 6.53 7.64 13.88
N GLU A 72 6.88 6.63 13.08
CA GLU A 72 8.26 6.39 12.65
C GLU A 72 8.78 7.48 11.71
N LEU A 73 7.95 7.98 10.78
CA LEU A 73 8.34 9.11 9.93
C LEU A 73 8.65 10.37 10.75
N GLN A 74 7.89 10.64 11.81
CA GLN A 74 8.11 11.81 12.66
C GLN A 74 9.31 11.64 13.60
N THR A 75 9.54 10.44 14.12
CA THR A 75 10.56 10.19 15.16
C THR A 75 11.91 9.73 14.59
N LYS A 76 11.89 8.95 13.50
CA LYS A 76 13.08 8.33 12.88
C LYS A 76 13.36 8.87 11.48
N GLY A 77 12.44 9.64 10.88
CA GLY A 77 12.55 10.14 9.51
C GLY A 77 12.37 9.08 8.42
N LYS A 78 12.04 7.84 8.80
CA LYS A 78 11.85 6.70 7.88
C LYS A 78 10.91 5.66 8.47
N TRP A 79 10.25 4.92 7.60
CA TRP A 79 9.42 3.77 7.92
C TRP A 79 9.57 2.69 6.85
N SER A 80 9.45 1.43 7.23
CA SER A 80 9.38 0.32 6.28
C SER A 80 8.41 -0.75 6.71
N GLY A 81 7.65 -1.31 5.77
CA GLY A 81 6.69 -2.36 6.08
C GLY A 81 5.94 -2.87 4.87
N TYR A 82 5.18 -3.93 5.06
CA TYR A 82 4.38 -4.52 4.00
C TYR A 82 3.02 -3.82 3.89
N VAL A 83 2.59 -3.52 2.67
CA VAL A 83 1.37 -2.76 2.42
C VAL A 83 0.57 -3.44 1.32
N LYS A 84 -0.71 -3.67 1.59
CA LYS A 84 -1.72 -3.98 0.59
C LYS A 84 -2.30 -2.66 0.08
N ASN A 85 -2.21 -2.42 -1.22
CA ASN A 85 -2.73 -1.24 -1.88
C ASN A 85 -3.97 -1.58 -2.72
N LEU A 86 -4.92 -0.66 -2.76
CA LEU A 86 -6.14 -0.74 -3.57
C LEU A 86 -5.87 -0.17 -4.96
N ARG A 87 -6.34 -0.87 -5.98
CA ARG A 87 -6.36 -0.38 -7.37
C ARG A 87 -7.64 0.38 -7.66
N LYS A 88 -7.62 1.21 -8.70
CA LYS A 88 -8.80 1.94 -9.21
C LYS A 88 -9.97 1.01 -9.56
N ASP A 89 -9.66 -0.17 -10.10
CA ASP A 89 -10.61 -1.20 -10.52
C ASP A 89 -11.09 -2.10 -9.37
N GLN A 90 -10.84 -1.71 -8.11
CA GLN A 90 -11.14 -2.47 -6.90
C GLN A 90 -10.30 -3.76 -6.73
N GLY A 91 -9.32 -4.02 -7.61
CA GLY A 91 -8.29 -5.01 -7.35
C GLY A 91 -7.31 -4.56 -6.25
N TYR A 92 -6.27 -5.35 -5.99
CA TYR A 92 -5.23 -4.97 -5.04
C TYR A 92 -3.85 -5.44 -5.49
N TYR A 93 -2.81 -4.95 -4.82
CA TYR A 93 -1.45 -5.45 -4.96
C TYR A 93 -0.68 -5.33 -3.64
N TRP A 94 0.22 -6.27 -3.40
CA TRP A 94 1.10 -6.28 -2.23
C TRP A 94 2.48 -5.72 -2.57
N VAL A 95 3.03 -4.95 -1.64
CA VAL A 95 4.40 -4.42 -1.74
C VAL A 95 5.08 -4.47 -0.38
N TYR A 96 6.41 -4.50 -0.40
CA TYR A 96 7.22 -3.98 0.69
C TYR A 96 7.52 -2.51 0.41
N ALA A 97 7.18 -1.61 1.32
CA ALA A 97 7.31 -0.18 1.17
C ALA A 97 8.42 0.34 2.08
N GLU A 98 9.28 1.19 1.53
CA GLU A 98 10.26 1.99 2.25
C GLU A 98 9.93 3.46 2.02
N ILE A 99 9.73 4.20 3.11
CA ILE A 99 9.33 5.60 3.09
C ILE A 99 10.35 6.39 3.89
N SER A 100 10.81 7.52 3.36
CA SER A 100 11.72 8.41 4.05
C SER A 100 11.37 9.88 3.82
N GLY A 101 11.71 10.70 4.82
CA GLY A 101 11.74 12.15 4.67
C GLY A 101 12.91 12.58 3.79
N VAL A 102 12.68 13.60 2.98
CA VAL A 102 13.73 14.26 2.18
C VAL A 102 13.92 15.66 2.75
N TYR A 103 15.16 16.02 2.99
CA TYR A 103 15.55 17.23 3.70
C TYR A 103 16.35 18.14 2.78
N LYS A 104 16.08 19.45 2.88
CA LYS A 104 16.87 20.51 2.27
C LYS A 104 17.18 21.54 3.34
N ASP A 105 18.45 21.87 3.54
CA ASP A 105 18.90 22.80 4.58
C ASP A 105 18.35 22.40 5.98
N ASP A 106 18.47 21.10 6.32
CA ASP A 106 17.95 20.46 7.54
C ASP A 106 16.43 20.55 7.75
N LYS A 107 15.69 21.08 6.77
CA LYS A 107 14.23 21.16 6.79
C LYS A 107 13.62 20.04 5.97
N LEU A 108 12.69 19.31 6.58
CA LEU A 108 11.87 18.32 5.88
C LEU A 108 11.02 19.02 4.81
N ILE A 109 11.11 18.58 3.55
CA ILE A 109 10.42 19.21 2.42
C ILE A 109 9.46 18.27 1.66
N GLU A 110 9.72 16.97 1.65
CA GLU A 110 8.88 15.97 0.99
C GLU A 110 9.03 14.60 1.65
N TYR A 111 8.10 13.70 1.37
CA TYR A 111 8.29 12.27 1.61
C TYR A 111 8.50 11.53 0.30
N LYS A 112 9.39 10.55 0.30
CA LYS A 112 9.63 9.64 -0.83
C LYS A 112 9.29 8.23 -0.41
N SER A 113 8.58 7.50 -1.27
CA SER A 113 8.31 6.07 -1.11
C SER A 113 8.86 5.28 -2.30
N ILE A 114 9.58 4.21 -1.98
CA ILE A 114 9.97 3.16 -2.92
C ILE A 114 9.27 1.88 -2.46
N ARG A 115 8.73 1.12 -3.41
CA ARG A 115 7.94 -0.07 -3.16
C ARG A 115 8.42 -1.20 -4.06
N THR A 116 8.70 -2.35 -3.45
CA THR A 116 9.19 -3.56 -4.11
C THR A 116 8.18 -4.70 -4.01
N PRO A 117 8.24 -5.67 -4.93
CA PRO A 117 7.39 -6.87 -4.89
C PRO A 117 7.62 -7.71 -3.64
N MET A 118 6.59 -8.49 -3.30
CA MET A 118 6.54 -9.35 -2.12
C MET A 118 6.40 -10.82 -2.54
N SER A 119 7.10 -11.73 -1.84
CA SER A 119 6.96 -13.17 -2.09
C SER A 119 5.59 -13.70 -1.68
N PHE A 120 5.15 -14.82 -2.26
CA PHE A 120 3.86 -15.42 -1.92
C PHE A 120 3.77 -15.82 -0.45
N GLU A 121 4.83 -16.42 0.09
CA GLU A 121 4.91 -16.86 1.49
C GLU A 121 4.71 -15.67 2.43
N LYS A 122 5.37 -14.55 2.12
CA LYS A 122 5.20 -13.32 2.89
C LYS A 122 3.78 -12.79 2.80
N LYS A 123 3.12 -12.81 1.62
CA LYS A 123 1.72 -12.35 1.47
C LYS A 123 0.78 -13.13 2.40
N VAL A 124 0.95 -14.44 2.47
CA VAL A 124 0.15 -15.29 3.36
C VAL A 124 0.43 -14.97 4.83
N GLU A 125 1.71 -14.88 5.22
CA GLU A 125 2.14 -14.51 6.58
C GLU A 125 1.53 -13.17 7.02
N TYR A 126 1.65 -12.14 6.17
CA TYR A 126 1.18 -10.79 6.51
C TYR A 126 -0.33 -10.64 6.44
N GLN A 127 -1.03 -11.37 5.57
CA GLN A 127 -2.49 -11.41 5.59
C GLN A 127 -2.98 -11.92 6.95
N VAL A 128 -2.47 -13.06 7.41
CA VAL A 128 -2.84 -13.62 8.73
C VAL A 128 -2.48 -12.65 9.86
N LYS A 129 -1.28 -12.06 9.82
CA LYS A 129 -0.84 -11.09 10.83
C LYS A 129 -1.75 -9.86 10.89
N TYR A 130 -2.15 -9.32 9.75
CA TYR A 130 -2.99 -8.12 9.68
C TYR A 130 -4.44 -8.41 10.04
N ASP A 131 -4.98 -9.58 9.67
CA ASP A 131 -6.28 -10.02 10.14
C ASP A 131 -6.31 -10.16 11.66
N GLN A 132 -5.27 -10.73 12.27
CA GLN A 132 -5.16 -10.82 13.73
C GLN A 132 -5.10 -9.44 14.38
N LEU A 133 -4.30 -8.50 13.83
CA LEU A 133 -4.25 -7.13 14.35
C LEU A 133 -5.64 -6.46 14.30
N LYS A 134 -6.36 -6.62 13.19
CA LYS A 134 -7.71 -6.06 13.03
C LYS A 134 -8.70 -6.68 14.00
N LEU A 135 -8.65 -7.99 14.20
CA LEU A 135 -9.48 -8.66 15.21
C LEU A 135 -9.21 -8.11 16.61
N THR A 136 -7.94 -7.93 16.98
CA THR A 136 -7.58 -7.37 18.30
C THR A 136 -8.00 -5.92 18.50
N SER A 137 -8.10 -5.13 17.42
CA SER A 137 -8.55 -3.73 17.45
C SER A 137 -10.05 -3.56 17.21
N GLY A 138 -10.81 -4.65 17.05
CA GLY A 138 -12.24 -4.60 16.74
C GLY A 138 -12.57 -4.09 15.34
N GLU A 139 -11.62 -4.14 14.41
CA GLU A 139 -11.81 -3.79 13.01
C GLU A 139 -12.38 -4.97 12.21
N LEU A 140 -13.24 -4.67 11.22
CA LEU A 140 -13.82 -5.67 10.34
C LEU A 140 -12.75 -6.36 9.48
N ILE A 141 -12.77 -7.68 9.41
CA ILE A 141 -11.91 -8.47 8.52
C ILE A 141 -12.68 -8.96 7.30
N ARG A 142 -11.98 -9.15 6.19
CA ARG A 142 -12.49 -9.89 5.02
C ARG A 142 -11.89 -11.28 5.04
N HIS A 143 -12.66 -12.29 4.64
CA HIS A 143 -12.10 -13.62 4.43
C HIS A 143 -11.28 -13.62 3.13
N VAL A 144 -9.98 -13.85 3.24
CA VAL A 144 -9.06 -13.93 2.09
C VAL A 144 -8.54 -15.35 1.99
N SER A 145 -8.78 -16.00 0.86
CA SER A 145 -8.23 -17.33 0.56
C SER A 145 -7.22 -17.20 -0.59
N TYR A 146 -5.96 -17.52 -0.31
CA TYR A 146 -4.98 -17.69 -1.38
C TYR A 146 -5.07 -19.13 -1.89
N SER A 147 -5.43 -19.30 -3.17
CA SER A 147 -5.28 -20.60 -3.81
C SER A 147 -3.79 -20.81 -4.12
N PRO A 148 -3.18 -21.92 -3.69
CA PRO A 148 -1.83 -22.23 -4.13
C PRO A 148 -1.88 -22.40 -5.65
N TYR A 149 -1.24 -21.49 -6.39
CA TYR A 149 -0.99 -21.69 -7.81
C TYR A 149 -0.18 -22.98 -7.95
N LYS A 150 -0.83 -24.06 -8.38
CA LYS A 150 -0.12 -25.24 -8.89
C LYS A 150 0.48 -24.83 -10.22
N LYS A 151 1.81 -24.72 -10.25
CA LYS A 151 2.56 -24.74 -11.51
C LYS A 151 2.35 -26.07 -12.22
#